data_AF-A0A2N2HGY0-F1
#
_entry.id   AF-A0A2N2HGY0-F1
#
_cell.length_a   1.000
_cell.length_b   1.000
_cell.length_c   1.000
_cell.angle_alpha   90.00
_cell.angle_beta   90.00
_cell.angle_gamma   90.00
#
_symmetry.space_group_name_H-M   'P 1'
#
loop_
_entity.id
_entity.type
_entity.pdbx_description
1 polymer ?
#
loop_
_entity_poly.entity_id
_entity_poly.type
_entity_poly.pdbx_seq_one_letter_code
_entity_poly.pdbx_strand_id
1 'polypeptide(L)'
;LFGIIPGTMVDPAFVVEGLGNPMSLCSAAHGAGRVMSRKEATERFRRSDLEHVLKERGVRLLSGGIDEVPMAYKNIREVMAAQADLVRIRGTFMPRIVKMAK
;
A
#
# COMPACT_ATOMS: atom_id res chain seq x y z
N LEU A 1 13.29 -9.42 13.97
CA LEU A 1 13.58 -8.30 13.03
C LEU A 1 12.25 -7.63 12.69
N PHE A 2 12.16 -6.31 12.84
CA PHE A 2 10.96 -5.56 12.43
C PHE A 2 11.07 -5.08 10.99
N GLY A 3 9.95 -5.05 10.29
CA GLY A 3 9.81 -4.54 8.93
C GLY A 3 8.55 -3.70 8.77
N ILE A 4 8.43 -3.04 7.62
CA ILE A 4 7.26 -2.25 7.25
C ILE A 4 6.75 -2.76 5.92
N ILE A 5 5.44 -2.99 5.83
CA ILE A 5 4.73 -3.34 4.61
C ILE A 5 3.69 -2.25 4.35
N PRO A 6 3.97 -1.27 3.47
CA PRO A 6 3.02 -0.22 3.13
C PRO A 6 1.92 -0.72 2.19
N GLY A 7 0.72 -0.20 2.40
CA GLY A 7 -0.39 -0.31 1.45
C GLY A 7 -0.25 0.72 0.33
N THR A 8 -1.20 1.64 0.29
CA THR A 8 -1.25 2.75 -0.68
C THR A 8 -1.26 4.09 0.07
N MET A 9 -1.44 5.19 -0.66
CA MET A 9 -1.65 6.50 -0.04
C MET A 9 -2.93 6.62 0.81
N VAL A 10 -3.88 5.69 0.69
CA VAL A 10 -5.12 5.69 1.50
C VAL A 10 -5.37 4.41 2.28
N ASP A 11 -4.59 3.36 2.03
CA ASP A 11 -4.71 2.06 2.69
C ASP A 11 -3.72 1.93 3.87
N PRO A 12 -3.97 1.03 4.83
CA PRO A 12 -3.07 0.84 5.96
C PRO A 12 -1.67 0.39 5.54
N ALA A 13 -0.68 0.81 6.33
CA ALA A 13 0.65 0.21 6.40
C ALA A 13 0.78 -0.64 7.66
N PHE A 14 1.63 -1.65 7.63
CA PHE A 14 1.81 -2.60 8.73
C PHE A 14 3.25 -2.58 9.23
N VAL A 15 3.42 -2.46 10.55
CA VAL A 15 4.68 -2.81 11.22
C VAL A 15 4.61 -4.29 11.53
N VAL A 16 5.59 -5.04 11.07
CA VAL A 16 5.60 -6.50 11.13
C VAL A 16 6.86 -7.04 11.77
N GLU A 17 6.76 -8.24 12.31
CA GLU A 17 7.89 -9.05 12.77
C GLU A 17 7.97 -10.31 11.92
N GLY A 18 9.15 -10.59 11.35
CA GLY A 18 9.37 -11.80 10.56
C GLY A 18 9.34 -13.07 11.43
N LEU A 19 8.71 -14.12 10.93
CA LEU A 19 8.61 -15.42 11.59
C LEU A 19 9.75 -16.38 11.22
N GLY A 20 10.62 -15.99 10.26
CA GLY A 20 11.79 -16.76 9.89
C GLY A 20 11.49 -18.03 9.09
N ASN A 21 10.43 -18.00 8.25
CA ASN A 21 10.04 -19.15 7.44
C ASN A 21 11.15 -19.52 6.42
N PRO A 22 11.77 -20.70 6.50
CA PRO A 22 12.85 -21.10 5.59
C PRO A 22 12.36 -21.34 4.16
N MET A 23 11.10 -21.72 3.97
CA MET A 23 10.52 -21.94 2.62
C MET A 23 10.43 -20.64 1.82
N SER A 24 10.34 -19.49 2.51
CA SER A 24 10.38 -18.16 1.88
C SER A 24 11.78 -17.54 1.88
N LEU A 25 12.84 -18.32 2.18
CA LEU A 25 14.20 -17.81 2.40
C LEU A 25 14.22 -16.67 3.43
N CYS A 26 13.44 -16.82 4.51
CA CYS A 26 13.27 -15.82 5.57
C CYS A 26 12.80 -14.44 5.06
N SER A 27 12.04 -14.41 3.95
CA SER A 27 11.55 -13.19 3.31
C SER A 27 10.02 -13.05 3.42
N ALA A 28 9.53 -11.84 3.14
CA ALA A 28 8.11 -11.46 3.16
C ALA A 28 7.82 -10.43 2.05
N ALA A 29 6.55 -10.12 1.79
CA ALA A 29 6.19 -9.14 0.78
C ALA A 29 6.62 -7.72 1.20
N HIS A 30 6.97 -6.89 0.22
CA HIS A 30 7.41 -5.52 0.47
C HIS A 30 6.25 -4.52 0.59
N GLY A 31 5.07 -4.79 0.01
CA GLY A 31 3.94 -3.85 -0.03
C GLY A 31 2.76 -4.40 -0.84
N ALA A 32 1.77 -3.57 -1.15
CA ALA A 32 0.55 -4.00 -1.86
C ALA A 32 0.84 -4.54 -3.27
N GLY A 33 1.78 -3.92 -3.99
CA GLY A 33 2.09 -4.26 -5.37
C GLY A 33 1.02 -3.75 -6.35
N ARG A 34 1.46 -3.41 -7.56
CA ARG A 34 0.58 -2.84 -8.60
C ARG A 34 -0.21 -3.93 -9.31
N VAL A 35 -1.43 -3.60 -9.73
CA VAL A 35 -2.25 -4.42 -10.65
C VAL A 35 -2.20 -3.90 -12.09
N MET A 36 -1.69 -2.68 -12.30
CA MET A 36 -1.58 -2.06 -13.61
C MET A 36 -0.36 -1.14 -13.72
N SER A 37 0.04 -0.83 -14.96
CA SER A 37 1.16 0.07 -15.22
C SER A 37 0.85 1.51 -14.82
N ARG A 38 1.88 2.35 -14.68
CA ARG A 38 1.70 3.80 -14.43
C ARG A 38 1.00 4.51 -15.59
N LYS A 39 1.33 4.11 -16.82
CA LYS A 39 0.72 4.64 -18.04
C LYS A 39 -0.77 4.32 -18.07
N GLU A 40 -1.13 3.06 -17.86
CA GLU A 40 -2.52 2.62 -17.80
C GLU A 40 -3.30 3.35 -16.70
N ALA A 41 -2.72 3.50 -15.50
CA ALA A 41 -3.35 4.25 -14.42
C ALA A 41 -3.64 5.71 -14.81
N THR A 42 -2.69 6.35 -15.49
CA THR A 42 -2.82 7.76 -15.95
C THR A 42 -3.86 7.91 -17.05
N GLU A 43 -3.99 6.91 -17.93
CA GLU A 43 -4.98 6.90 -19.01
C GLU A 43 -6.39 6.61 -18.49
N ARG A 44 -6.52 5.66 -17.55
CA ARG A 44 -7.79 5.16 -17.01
C ARG A 44 -8.42 6.07 -15.98
N PHE A 45 -7.62 6.67 -15.10
CA PHE A 45 -8.13 7.45 -13.97
C PHE A 45 -7.99 8.94 -14.22
N ARG A 46 -8.83 9.70 -13.52
CA ARG A 46 -8.82 11.15 -13.51
C ARG A 46 -8.48 11.64 -12.11
N ARG A 47 -8.05 12.90 -12.03
CA ARG A 47 -7.74 13.55 -10.75
C ARG A 47 -8.95 13.55 -9.80
N SER A 48 -10.16 13.66 -10.34
CA SER A 48 -11.41 13.57 -9.59
C SER A 48 -11.58 12.23 -8.87
N ASP A 49 -11.15 11.12 -9.47
CA ASP A 49 -11.25 9.79 -8.85
C ASP A 49 -10.33 9.70 -7.64
N LEU A 50 -9.10 10.22 -7.79
CA LEU A 50 -8.14 10.32 -6.70
C LEU A 50 -8.67 11.21 -5.56
N GLU A 51 -9.19 12.39 -5.89
CA GLU A 51 -9.76 13.32 -4.90
C GLU A 51 -10.98 12.73 -4.17
N HIS A 52 -11.82 11.98 -4.88
CA HIS A 52 -12.97 11.28 -4.29
C HIS A 52 -12.52 10.28 -3.22
N VAL A 53 -11.57 9.40 -3.57
CA VAL A 53 -11.08 8.36 -2.65
C VAL A 53 -10.31 8.97 -1.47
N LEU A 54 -9.50 10.02 -1.71
CA LEU A 54 -8.84 10.75 -0.63
C LEU A 54 -9.85 11.34 0.36
N LYS A 55 -10.94 11.95 -0.15
CA LYS A 55 -12.00 12.52 0.68
C LYS A 55 -12.73 11.45 1.47
N GLU A 56 -13.12 10.35 0.82
CA GLU A 56 -13.81 9.21 1.46
C GLU A 56 -12.96 8.62 2.60
N ARG A 57 -11.64 8.53 2.41
CA ARG A 57 -10.71 7.99 3.41
C ARG A 57 -10.19 9.05 4.40
N GLY A 58 -10.56 10.31 4.24
CA GLY A 58 -10.13 11.41 5.11
C GLY A 58 -8.61 11.63 5.07
N VAL A 59 -8.00 11.53 3.89
CA VAL A 59 -6.56 11.71 3.66
C VAL A 59 -6.30 13.02 2.91
N ARG A 60 -5.39 13.84 3.44
CA ARG A 60 -4.93 15.06 2.80
C ARG A 60 -3.70 14.80 1.94
N LEU A 61 -3.83 14.97 0.63
CA LEU A 61 -2.69 14.88 -0.31
C LEU A 61 -2.03 16.26 -0.45
N LEU A 62 -0.73 16.34 -0.13
CA LEU A 62 0.11 17.52 -0.33
C LEU A 62 0.81 17.51 -1.70
N SER A 63 1.24 16.33 -2.14
CA SER A 63 1.81 16.09 -3.48
C SER A 63 1.66 14.62 -3.85
N GLY A 64 1.35 14.35 -5.12
CA GLY A 64 1.16 13.01 -5.68
C GLY A 64 0.56 13.06 -7.07
N GLY A 65 0.86 12.06 -7.89
CA GLY A 65 0.37 11.92 -9.26
C GLY A 65 -0.75 10.88 -9.39
N ILE A 66 -1.41 10.88 -10.55
CA ILE A 66 -2.45 9.91 -10.92
C ILE A 66 -1.84 8.52 -11.15
N ASP A 67 -0.55 8.45 -11.47
CA ASP A 67 0.20 7.21 -11.67
C ASP A 67 0.31 6.34 -10.41
N GLU A 68 0.11 6.95 -9.23
CA GLU A 68 0.12 6.29 -7.92
C GLU A 68 -1.27 6.24 -7.24
N VAL A 69 -2.35 6.40 -8.02
CA VAL A 69 -3.72 6.29 -7.50
C VAL A 69 -3.94 4.92 -6.80
N PRO A 70 -4.63 4.87 -5.64
CA PRO A 70 -4.80 3.62 -4.89
C PRO A 70 -5.40 2.45 -5.70
N MET A 71 -6.23 2.72 -6.69
CA MET A 71 -6.87 1.71 -7.54
C MET A 71 -5.89 1.01 -8.49
N ALA A 72 -4.67 1.53 -8.62
CA ALA A 72 -3.59 0.89 -9.37
C ALA A 72 -2.89 -0.22 -8.57
N TYR A 73 -3.28 -0.45 -7.31
CA TYR A 73 -2.66 -1.39 -6.38
C TYR A 73 -3.62 -2.52 -5.98
N LYS A 74 -3.04 -3.64 -5.53
CA LYS A 74 -3.80 -4.73 -4.91
C LYS A 74 -4.34 -4.30 -3.55
N ASN A 75 -5.33 -5.02 -3.06
CA ASN A 75 -5.77 -4.89 -1.68
C ASN A 75 -4.66 -5.37 -0.72
N ILE A 76 -4.10 -4.44 0.06
CA ILE A 76 -3.03 -4.77 1.00
C ILE A 76 -3.45 -5.81 2.05
N ARG A 77 -4.73 -5.86 2.43
CA ARG A 77 -5.21 -6.83 3.43
C ARG A 77 -5.18 -8.26 2.88
N GLU A 78 -5.45 -8.44 1.59
CA GLU A 78 -5.31 -9.74 0.93
C GLU A 78 -3.84 -10.17 0.86
N VAL A 79 -2.95 -9.23 0.52
CA VAL A 79 -1.50 -9.47 0.54
C VAL A 79 -1.01 -9.88 1.93
N MET A 80 -1.52 -9.25 3.00
CA MET A 80 -1.18 -9.61 4.37
C MET A 80 -1.76 -10.98 4.77
N ALA A 81 -2.99 -11.29 4.36
CA ALA A 81 -3.62 -12.58 4.64
C ALA A 81 -2.87 -13.75 3.97
N ALA A 82 -2.38 -13.54 2.74
CA ALA A 82 -1.64 -14.53 1.97
C ALA A 82 -0.24 -14.86 2.52
N GLN A 83 0.27 -14.09 3.49
CA GLN A 83 1.60 -14.28 4.09
C GLN A 83 1.54 -14.34 5.62
N ALA A 84 0.40 -14.74 6.18
CA ALA A 84 0.19 -14.82 7.63
C ALA A 84 1.16 -15.80 8.33
N ASP A 85 1.74 -16.74 7.59
CA ASP A 85 2.77 -17.67 8.02
C ASP A 85 4.21 -17.09 7.94
N LEU A 86 4.40 -15.96 7.24
CA LEU A 86 5.71 -15.31 7.06
C LEU A 86 5.95 -14.21 8.09
N VAL A 87 4.91 -13.48 8.48
CA VAL A 87 5.02 -12.29 9.34
C VAL A 87 3.89 -12.17 10.37
N ARG A 88 4.22 -11.62 11.54
CA ARG A 88 3.24 -11.22 12.56
C ARG A 88 3.05 -9.70 12.54
N ILE A 89 1.81 -9.25 12.46
CA ILE A 89 1.48 -7.81 12.57
C ILE A 89 1.67 -7.36 14.02
N ARG A 90 2.43 -6.28 14.19
CA ARG A 90 2.70 -5.63 15.49
C ARG A 90 2.05 -4.26 15.60
N GLY A 91 1.80 -3.60 14.47
CA GLY A 91 1.09 -2.34 14.42
C GLY A 91 0.46 -2.09 13.06
N THR A 92 -0.58 -1.28 13.05
CA THR A 92 -1.24 -0.81 11.83
C THR A 92 -1.25 0.71 11.84
N PHE A 93 -0.81 1.30 10.74
CA PHE A 93 -0.76 2.73 10.52
C PHE A 93 -1.76 3.11 9.43
N MET A 94 -2.59 4.12 9.70
CA MET A 94 -3.53 4.69 8.71
C MET A 94 -3.01 6.05 8.23
N PRO A 95 -2.85 6.26 6.92
CA PRO A 95 -2.43 7.55 6.40
C PRO A 95 -3.48 8.62 6.66
N ARG A 96 -3.03 9.83 6.99
CA ARG A 96 -3.87 11.04 7.11
C ARG A 96 -3.35 12.20 6.28
N ILE A 97 -2.04 12.24 6.07
CA ILE A 97 -1.35 13.23 5.26
C ILE A 97 -0.35 12.49 4.38
N VAL A 98 -0.34 12.79 3.08
CA VAL A 98 0.56 12.16 2.11
C VAL A 98 1.31 13.23 1.32
N LYS A 99 2.62 13.05 1.20
CA LYS A 99 3.50 13.87 0.38
C LYS A 99 4.42 12.94 -0.41
N MET A 100 4.14 12.74 -1.68
CA MET A 100 5.00 12.00 -2.57
C MET A 100 6.14 12.88 -3.06
N ALA A 101 7.35 12.32 -3.14
CA ALA A 101 8.48 12.98 -3.79
C ALA A 101 8.18 13.22 -5.28
N LYS A 102 8.67 14.32 -5.82
CA LYS A 102 8.63 14.60 -7.26
C LYS A 102 9.69 13.78 -7.98
#